data_AF-A0A161LFW1-F1
#
_entry.id   AF-A0A161LFW1-F1
#
_cell.length_a   1.000
_cell.length_b   1.000
_cell.length_c   1.000
_cell.angle_alpha   90.00
_cell.angle_beta   90.00
_cell.angle_gamma   90.00
#
_symmetry.space_group_name_H-M   'P 1'
#
loop_
_entity.id
_entity.type
_entity.pdbx_description
1 polymer ?
#
loop_
_entity_poly.entity_id
_entity_poly.type
_entity_poly.pdbx_seq_one_letter_code
_entity_poly.pdbx_strand_id
1 'polypeptide(L)'
;MDSIFHEMIKAGENLDYNKLTTGVDDKHSAGFIVGGTYYEKYDELIDLLKSRSSGVAGQHITVQKEKITVLSESIALLTASGESQIELKNGSVVATKFDWSFVYEKIDNQWKVIQSHQSVSR
;
A
#
# COMPACT_ATOMS: atom_id res chain seq x y z
N MET A 1 -14.73 0.68 -2.19
CA MET A 1 -13.32 1.13 -2.23
C MET A 1 -12.74 1.12 -0.83
N ASP A 2 -13.40 1.76 0.13
CA ASP A 2 -13.08 1.66 1.57
C ASP A 2 -12.79 0.22 2.05
N SER A 3 -13.72 -0.71 1.81
CA SER A 3 -13.53 -2.14 2.12
C SER A 3 -12.30 -2.77 1.44
N ILE A 4 -12.01 -2.37 0.20
CA ILE A 4 -10.87 -2.87 -0.58
C ILE A 4 -9.56 -2.36 0.03
N PHE A 5 -9.51 -1.10 0.42
CA PHE A 5 -8.35 -0.52 1.09
C PHE A 5 -8.01 -1.28 2.39
N HIS A 6 -9.00 -1.52 3.25
CA HIS A 6 -8.78 -2.30 4.47
C HIS A 6 -8.47 -3.78 4.22
N GLU A 7 -9.00 -4.39 3.16
CA GLU A 7 -8.58 -5.73 2.74
C GLU A 7 -7.10 -5.76 2.32
N MET A 8 -6.62 -4.74 1.59
CA MET A 8 -5.23 -4.65 1.20
C MET A 8 -4.31 -4.38 2.38
N ILE A 9 -4.74 -3.61 3.38
CA ILE A 9 -4.01 -3.47 4.65
C ILE A 9 -3.83 -4.83 5.32
N LYS A 10 -4.91 -5.60 5.47
CA LYS A 10 -4.85 -6.95 6.06
C LYS A 10 -3.95 -7.88 5.27
N ALA A 11 -3.98 -7.80 3.94
CA ALA A 11 -3.07 -8.56 3.09
C ALA A 11 -1.61 -8.16 3.35
N GLY A 12 -1.33 -6.86 3.47
CA GLY A 12 -0.05 -6.32 3.89
C GLY A 12 0.39 -6.89 5.24
N GLU A 13 -0.43 -6.77 6.28
CA GLU A 13 -0.14 -7.27 7.63
C GLU A 13 0.22 -8.76 7.65
N ASN A 14 -0.47 -9.56 6.82
CA ASN A 14 -0.22 -11.00 6.68
C ASN A 14 0.89 -11.37 5.68
N LEU A 15 1.54 -10.38 5.06
CA LEU A 15 2.52 -10.58 3.97
C LEU A 15 1.97 -11.42 2.81
N ASP A 16 0.68 -11.29 2.51
CA ASP A 16 0.01 -11.97 1.40
C ASP A 16 0.19 -11.17 0.11
N TYR A 17 1.37 -11.33 -0.50
CA TYR A 17 1.74 -10.65 -1.75
C TYR A 17 0.85 -11.04 -2.94
N ASN A 18 0.29 -12.25 -2.93
CA ASN A 18 -0.62 -12.68 -3.99
C ASN A 18 -1.92 -11.86 -3.90
N LYS A 19 -2.49 -11.72 -2.69
CA LYS A 19 -3.68 -10.90 -2.47
C LYS A 19 -3.40 -9.42 -2.74
N LEU A 20 -2.25 -8.88 -2.32
CA LEU A 20 -1.85 -7.50 -2.63
C LEU A 20 -1.83 -7.25 -4.14
N THR A 21 -1.25 -8.18 -4.91
CA THR A 21 -1.18 -8.08 -6.37
C THR A 21 -2.56 -8.01 -7.01
N THR A 22 -3.57 -8.71 -6.45
CA THR A 22 -4.94 -8.62 -6.97
C THR A 22 -5.56 -7.22 -6.82
N GLY A 23 -5.02 -6.36 -5.93
CA GLY A 23 -5.51 -5.00 -5.71
C GLY A 23 -4.91 -3.94 -6.63
N VAL A 24 -3.95 -4.32 -7.49
CA VAL A 24 -3.18 -3.39 -8.33
C VAL A 24 -3.41 -3.70 -9.81
N ASP A 25 -3.47 -2.67 -10.63
CA ASP A 25 -3.43 -2.76 -12.08
C ASP A 25 -2.43 -1.73 -12.62
N ASP A 26 -1.30 -2.20 -13.11
CA ASP A 26 -0.18 -1.36 -13.55
C ASP A 26 -0.19 -1.11 -15.08
N LYS A 27 -1.35 -1.26 -15.75
CA LYS A 27 -1.45 -1.10 -17.22
C LYS A 27 -0.99 0.27 -17.73
N HIS A 28 -1.05 1.29 -16.88
CA HIS A 28 -0.67 2.66 -17.22
C HIS A 28 0.80 2.97 -16.98
N SER A 29 1.53 2.11 -16.25
CA SER A 29 2.92 2.34 -15.83
C SER A 29 3.11 3.74 -15.21
N ALA A 30 2.18 4.12 -14.32
CA ALA A 30 2.19 5.44 -13.66
C ALA A 30 3.25 5.54 -12.54
N GLY A 31 3.87 4.40 -12.20
CA GLY A 31 4.89 4.27 -11.18
C GLY A 31 4.36 4.26 -9.76
N PHE A 32 5.22 3.86 -8.83
CA PHE A 32 4.93 3.76 -7.41
C PHE A 32 6.05 4.41 -6.61
N ILE A 33 5.71 5.06 -5.50
CA ILE A 33 6.69 5.76 -4.67
C ILE A 33 6.60 5.23 -3.24
N VAL A 34 7.72 4.77 -2.68
CA VAL A 34 7.81 4.35 -1.28
C VAL A 34 9.08 4.92 -0.66
N GLY A 35 8.93 5.71 0.41
CA GLY A 35 10.05 6.27 1.17
C GLY A 35 10.99 7.13 0.32
N GLY A 36 10.46 7.84 -0.68
CA GLY A 36 11.24 8.65 -1.62
C GLY A 36 11.94 7.87 -2.75
N THR A 37 11.73 6.56 -2.85
CA THR A 37 12.20 5.74 -3.99
C THR A 37 11.07 5.58 -5.01
N TYR A 38 11.36 5.83 -6.28
CA TYR A 38 10.45 5.62 -7.40
C TYR A 38 10.67 4.23 -8.02
N TYR A 39 9.58 3.51 -8.27
CA TYR A 39 9.54 2.22 -8.96
C TYR A 39 8.70 2.40 -10.22
N GLU A 40 9.23 2.02 -11.38
CA GLU A 40 8.54 2.21 -12.65
C GLU A 40 7.38 1.23 -12.79
N LYS A 41 7.56 0.01 -12.24
CA LYS A 41 6.60 -1.08 -12.31
C LYS A 41 6.23 -1.62 -10.94
N TYR A 42 5.01 -2.11 -10.79
CA TYR A 42 4.56 -2.76 -9.56
C TYR A 42 5.42 -3.98 -9.20
N ASP A 43 5.84 -4.76 -10.19
CA ASP A 43 6.67 -5.96 -9.98
C ASP A 43 7.99 -5.61 -9.27
N GLU A 44 8.61 -4.48 -9.61
CA GLU A 44 9.84 -4.01 -8.95
C GLU A 44 9.60 -3.68 -7.47
N LEU A 45 8.48 -3.02 -7.17
CA LEU A 45 8.08 -2.69 -5.81
C LEU A 45 7.79 -3.97 -5.01
N ILE A 46 6.96 -4.87 -5.54
CA ILE A 46 6.49 -6.04 -4.79
C ILE A 46 7.64 -7.03 -4.52
N ASP A 47 8.59 -7.17 -5.45
CA ASP A 47 9.75 -8.04 -5.25
C ASP A 47 10.70 -7.48 -4.19
N LEU A 48 10.87 -6.16 -4.11
CA LEU A 48 11.59 -5.54 -3.02
C LEU A 48 10.89 -5.75 -1.67
N LEU A 49 9.57 -5.63 -1.61
CA LEU A 49 8.81 -5.86 -0.39
C LEU A 49 8.94 -7.31 0.09
N LYS A 50 8.93 -8.28 -0.84
CA LYS A 50 9.22 -9.70 -0.55
C LYS A 50 10.65 -9.90 -0.04
N SER A 51 11.64 -9.25 -0.64
CA SER A 51 13.04 -9.42 -0.22
C SER A 51 13.30 -8.84 1.18
N ARG A 52 12.65 -7.73 1.52
CA ARG A 52 12.78 -7.03 2.81
C ARG A 52 12.02 -7.69 3.96
N SER A 53 11.01 -8.50 3.68
CA SER A 53 10.20 -9.15 4.73
C SER A 53 10.83 -10.38 5.36
N SER A 54 11.98 -10.85 4.85
CA SER A 54 12.68 -12.03 5.38
C SER A 54 13.04 -11.89 6.88
N GLY A 55 13.26 -10.67 7.36
CA GLY A 55 13.52 -10.35 8.78
C GLY A 55 12.28 -10.03 9.61
N VAL A 56 11.09 -9.96 9.00
CA VAL A 56 9.84 -9.58 9.65
C VAL A 56 9.20 -10.83 10.27
N ALA A 57 8.79 -10.73 11.53
CA ALA A 57 7.97 -11.72 12.24
C ALA A 57 6.48 -11.40 12.12
N GLY A 58 6.13 -10.11 12.12
CA GLY A 58 4.78 -9.62 11.91
C GLY A 58 4.76 -8.11 11.71
N GLN A 59 3.64 -7.60 11.24
CA GLN A 59 3.41 -6.15 11.24
C GLN A 59 1.95 -5.84 11.51
N HIS A 60 1.71 -4.69 12.11
CA HIS A 60 0.38 -4.15 12.34
C HIS A 60 0.34 -2.71 11.82
N ILE A 61 -0.75 -2.36 11.14
CA ILE A 61 -0.94 -1.06 10.51
C ILE A 61 -2.19 -0.43 11.12
N THR A 62 -2.00 0.71 11.77
CA THR A 62 -3.09 1.52 12.31
C THR A 62 -3.32 2.73 11.41
N VAL A 63 -4.48 2.77 10.75
CA VAL A 63 -4.94 3.97 10.01
C VAL A 63 -5.59 4.93 11.00
N GLN A 64 -5.06 6.14 11.08
CA GLN A 64 -5.56 7.19 11.98
C GLN A 64 -6.51 8.15 11.28
N LYS A 65 -6.22 8.47 10.03
CA LYS A 65 -7.06 9.31 9.18
C LYS A 65 -7.11 8.70 7.80
N GLU A 66 -8.29 8.75 7.20
CA GLU A 66 -8.48 8.40 5.81
C GLU A 66 -9.50 9.34 5.17
N LYS A 67 -9.33 9.61 3.88
CA LYS A 67 -10.26 10.41 3.10
C LYS A 67 -10.34 9.89 1.68
N ILE A 68 -11.57 9.75 1.20
CA ILE A 68 -11.86 9.40 -0.19
C ILE A 68 -12.36 10.65 -0.92
N THR A 69 -11.77 10.94 -2.07
CA THR A 69 -12.22 11.98 -3.00
C THR A 69 -12.54 11.34 -4.34
N VAL A 70 -13.81 11.41 -4.75
CA VAL A 70 -14.24 10.94 -6.07
C VAL A 70 -13.82 11.98 -7.11
N LEU A 71 -13.05 11.58 -8.12
CA LEU A 71 -12.57 12.46 -9.19
C LEU A 71 -13.42 12.32 -10.46
N SER A 72 -13.93 11.12 -10.70
CA SER A 72 -14.90 10.80 -11.77
C SER A 72 -15.69 9.55 -11.40
N GLU A 73 -16.59 9.09 -12.28
CA GLU A 73 -17.32 7.83 -12.09
C GLU A 73 -16.41 6.60 -11.99
N SER A 74 -15.19 6.67 -12.54
CA SER A 74 -14.24 5.56 -12.63
C SER A 74 -12.90 5.84 -11.93
N ILE A 75 -12.69 7.02 -11.34
CA ILE A 75 -11.42 7.39 -10.70
C ILE A 75 -11.69 7.99 -9.31
N ALA A 76 -10.91 7.55 -8.33
CA ALA A 76 -10.93 8.11 -6.98
C ALA A 76 -9.52 8.22 -6.38
N LEU A 77 -9.33 9.23 -5.54
CA LEU A 77 -8.15 9.41 -4.71
C LEU A 77 -8.48 8.99 -3.28
N LEU A 78 -7.67 8.10 -2.70
CA LEU A 78 -7.67 7.82 -1.27
C LEU A 78 -6.40 8.38 -0.67
N THR A 79 -6.52 9.19 0.38
CA THR A 79 -5.39 9.59 1.22
C THR A 79 -5.57 9.03 2.61
N ALA A 80 -4.48 8.59 3.23
CA ALA A 80 -4.50 8.06 4.58
C ALA A 80 -3.23 8.45 5.33
N SER A 81 -3.32 8.56 6.65
CA SER A 81 -2.15 8.65 7.52
C SER A 81 -2.29 7.71 8.70
N GLY A 82 -1.16 7.29 9.23
CA GLY A 82 -1.15 6.29 10.29
C GLY A 82 0.23 5.88 10.74
N GLU A 83 0.29 4.73 11.38
CA GLU A 83 1.51 4.14 11.91
C GLU A 83 1.57 2.65 11.56
N SER A 84 2.75 2.17 11.18
CA SER A 84 3.06 0.76 11.04
C SER A 84 4.02 0.35 12.16
N GLN A 85 3.67 -0.73 12.86
CA GLN A 85 4.51 -1.39 13.85
C GLN A 85 4.97 -2.71 13.27
N ILE A 86 6.28 -2.87 13.11
CA ILE A 86 6.91 -4.03 12.50
C ILE A 86 7.69 -4.76 13.60
N GLU A 87 7.30 -6.00 13.85
CA GLU A 87 8.03 -6.92 14.71
C GLU A 87 9.06 -7.68 13.88
N LEU A 88 10.32 -7.64 14.31
CA LEU A 88 11.42 -8.34 13.65
C LEU A 88 11.69 -9.67 14.36
N LYS A 89 12.23 -10.65 13.62
CA LYS A 89 12.53 -12.01 14.15
C LYS A 89 13.53 -12.03 15.31
N ASN A 90 14.27 -10.95 15.53
CA ASN A 90 15.17 -10.78 16.67
C ASN A 90 14.46 -10.23 17.93
N GLY A 91 13.13 -10.07 17.90
CA GLY A 91 12.31 -9.53 18.99
C GLY A 91 12.28 -8.00 19.07
N SER A 92 12.99 -7.28 18.19
CA SER A 92 12.90 -5.82 18.15
C SER A 92 11.64 -5.35 17.42
N VAL A 93 11.10 -4.21 17.85
CA VAL A 93 9.93 -3.58 17.24
C VAL A 93 10.33 -2.24 16.66
N VAL A 94 9.95 -2.00 15.41
CA VAL A 94 10.17 -0.74 14.70
C VAL A 94 8.80 -0.12 14.41
N ALA A 95 8.59 1.10 14.87
CA ALA A 95 7.40 1.87 14.55
C ALA A 95 7.73 2.98 13.54
N THR A 96 6.89 3.15 12.53
CA THR A 96 7.06 4.21 11.52
C THR A 96 5.72 4.84 11.18
N LYS A 97 5.68 6.19 11.15
CA LYS A 97 4.52 6.93 10.68
C LYS A 97 4.52 7.02 9.17
N PHE A 98 3.34 6.96 8.57
CA PHE A 98 3.17 7.10 7.14
C PHE A 98 2.10 8.13 6.78
N ASP A 99 2.31 8.74 5.63
CA ASP A 99 1.27 9.34 4.80
C ASP A 99 1.20 8.57 3.49
N TRP A 100 -0.01 8.16 3.12
CA TRP A 100 -0.32 7.43 1.90
C TRP A 100 -1.26 8.22 1.00
N SER A 101 -1.03 8.07 -0.30
CA SER A 101 -2.01 8.37 -1.33
C SER A 101 -2.10 7.20 -2.32
N PHE A 102 -3.31 6.83 -2.70
CA PHE A 102 -3.60 5.84 -3.71
C PHE A 102 -4.56 6.42 -4.74
N VAL A 103 -4.19 6.30 -6.01
CA VAL A 103 -5.12 6.55 -7.11
C VAL A 103 -5.75 5.22 -7.51
N TYR A 104 -7.07 5.16 -7.45
CA TYR A 104 -7.86 4.01 -7.85
C TYR A 104 -8.55 4.27 -9.18
N GLU A 105 -8.55 3.27 -10.05
CA GLU A 105 -9.39 3.19 -11.24
C GLU A 105 -10.37 2.01 -11.12
N LYS A 106 -11.59 2.19 -11.61
CA LYS A 106 -12.58 1.12 -11.72
C LYS A 106 -12.37 0.36 -13.04
N ILE A 107 -11.80 -0.84 -12.96
CA ILE A 107 -11.46 -1.72 -14.09
C ILE A 107 -12.23 -3.03 -13.92
N ASP A 108 -12.98 -3.45 -14.95
CA ASP A 108 -13.84 -4.64 -14.91
C ASP A 108 -14.76 -4.70 -13.67
N ASN A 109 -15.35 -3.53 -13.35
CA ASN A 109 -16.21 -3.30 -12.20
C ASN A 109 -15.54 -3.51 -10.81
N GLN A 110 -14.21 -3.55 -10.75
CA GLN A 110 -13.41 -3.63 -9.53
C GLN A 110 -12.52 -2.39 -9.40
N TRP A 111 -12.36 -1.88 -8.18
CA TRP A 111 -11.40 -0.80 -7.93
C TRP A 111 -9.99 -1.38 -7.79
N LYS A 112 -9.06 -0.88 -8.59
CA LYS A 112 -7.64 -1.25 -8.58
C LYS A 112 -6.79 -0.02 -8.35
N VAL A 113 -5.72 -0.17 -7.59
CA VAL A 113 -4.68 0.85 -7.47
C VAL A 113 -3.93 0.90 -8.79
N ILE A 114 -3.85 2.08 -9.40
CA ILE A 114 -3.06 2.33 -10.61
C ILE A 114 -1.78 3.13 -10.33
N GLN A 115 -1.71 3.75 -9.14
CA GLN A 115 -0.57 4.52 -8.65
C GLN A 115 -0.65 4.60 -7.13
N SER A 116 0.49 4.51 -6.44
CA SER A 116 0.56 4.81 -5.01
C SER A 116 1.81 5.61 -4.63
N HIS A 117 1.68 6.37 -3.55
CA HIS A 117 2.78 7.08 -2.92
C HIS A 117 2.70 6.90 -1.41
N GLN A 118 3.83 6.52 -0.82
CA GLN A 118 4.10 6.54 0.60
C GLN A 118 5.25 7.48 0.92
N SER A 119 5.01 8.38 1.88
CA SER A 119 6.04 9.16 2.54
C SER A 119 6.09 8.85 4.03
N VAL A 120 7.28 8.98 4.63
CA VAL A 120 7.47 8.84 6.08
C VAL A 120 7.19 10.20 6.72
N SER A 121 6.24 10.24 7.64
CA SER A 121 5.93 11.45 8.40
C SER A 121 6.93 11.61 9.54
N ARG A 122 7.41 12.83 9.78
CA ARG A 122 8.27 13.16 10.93
C ARG A 122 7.44 13.44 12.19
#